data_AF-A0A0B1TAZ6-F1
#
_entry.id   AF-A0A0B1TAZ6-F1
#
_cell.length_a   1.000
_cell.length_b   1.000
_cell.length_c   1.000
_cell.angle_alpha   90.00
_cell.angle_beta   90.00
_cell.angle_gamma   90.00
#
_symmetry.space_group_name_H-M   'P 1'
#
loop_
_entity.id
_entity.type
_entity.pdbx_description
1 polymer ?
#
loop_
_entity_poly.entity_id
_entity_poly.type
_entity_poly.pdbx_seq_one_letter_code
_entity_poly.pdbx_strand_id
1 'polypeptide(L)'
;MLPLLAAFLLPALAVCRSEPELVVITVATEDTDGLRRLLKSAEQFNIKVQVLGMGEEWKGGDTRVTQGGGQKIRLLREGVKQYKDRDDVIILFVDA
;
A
#
# COMPACT_ATOMS: atom_id res chain seq x y z
N MET A 1 -36.08 -22.02 26.03
CA MET A 1 -35.65 -20.66 26.42
C MET A 1 -34.15 -20.43 26.23
N LEU A 2 -33.27 -21.34 26.67
CA LEU A 2 -31.81 -21.22 26.50
C LEU A 2 -31.27 -21.19 25.04
N PRO A 3 -31.78 -22.00 24.07
CA PRO A 3 -31.22 -22.00 22.72
C PRO A 3 -31.59 -20.74 21.91
N LEU A 4 -32.72 -20.09 22.25
CA LEU A 4 -33.13 -18.82 21.64
C LEU A 4 -32.21 -17.65 22.06
N LEU A 5 -31.70 -17.70 23.30
CA LEU A 5 -30.78 -16.68 23.83
C LEU A 5 -29.39 -16.78 23.17
N ALA A 6 -28.92 -18.01 22.94
CA ALA A 6 -27.66 -18.26 22.23
C ALA A 6 -27.71 -17.82 20.76
N ALA A 7 -28.85 -18.02 20.08
CA ALA A 7 -29.09 -17.54 18.71
C ALA A 7 -29.04 -16.01 18.58
N PHE A 8 -29.42 -15.28 19.64
CA PHE A 8 -29.36 -13.81 19.68
C PHE A 8 -27.96 -13.26 20.00
N LEU A 9 -27.10 -14.04 20.66
CA LEU A 9 -25.72 -13.66 21.00
C LEU A 9 -24.71 -13.98 19.89
N LEU A 10 -25.00 -14.97 19.05
CA LEU A 10 -24.18 -15.34 17.88
C LEU A 10 -23.90 -14.20 16.88
N PRO A 11 -24.88 -13.37 16.47
CA PRO A 11 -24.60 -12.26 15.55
C PRO A 11 -23.75 -11.15 16.19
N ALA A 12 -23.77 -11.00 17.51
CA ALA A 12 -22.93 -10.03 18.22
C ALA A 12 -21.45 -10.46 18.29
N LEU A 13 -21.19 -11.78 18.30
CA LEU A 13 -19.84 -12.34 18.20
C LEU A 13 -19.32 -12.39 16.75
N ALA A 14 -20.21 -12.37 15.76
CA ALA A 14 -19.85 -12.46 14.33
C ALA A 14 -19.38 -11.12 13.73
N VAL A 15 -19.58 -9.99 14.41
CA VAL A 15 -19.07 -8.68 13.95
C VAL A 15 -17.75 -8.36 14.64
N CYS A 16 -16.74 -9.20 14.44
CA CYS A 16 -15.36 -8.76 14.59
C CYS A 16 -14.98 -7.99 13.32
N ARG A 17 -15.16 -6.66 13.31
CA ARG A 17 -14.50 -5.82 12.30
C ARG A 17 -13.01 -5.83 12.60
N SER A 18 -12.22 -6.58 11.84
CA SER A 18 -10.77 -6.43 11.82
C SER A 18 -10.45 -5.07 11.22
N GLU A 19 -9.56 -4.31 11.86
CA GLU A 19 -9.00 -3.11 11.25
C GLU A 19 -8.29 -3.53 9.95
N PRO A 20 -8.49 -2.79 8.84
CA PRO A 20 -7.85 -3.12 7.59
C PRO A 20 -6.33 -2.98 7.69
N GLU A 21 -5.61 -3.87 7.04
CA GLU A 21 -4.16 -3.84 6.92
C GLU A 21 -3.74 -2.63 6.05
N LEU A 22 -2.85 -1.77 6.56
CA LEU A 22 -2.29 -0.66 5.79
C LEU A 22 -1.01 -1.08 5.06
N VAL A 23 -1.02 -0.98 3.74
CA VAL A 23 0.14 -1.22 2.88
C VAL A 23 0.59 0.11 2.27
N VAL A 24 1.81 0.55 2.61
CA VAL A 24 2.39 1.79 2.06
C VAL A 24 3.34 1.44 0.92
N ILE A 25 3.11 2.03 -0.26
CA ILE A 25 3.84 1.72 -1.48
C ILE A 25 4.43 3.02 -2.06
N THR A 26 5.66 2.94 -2.54
CA THR A 26 6.28 3.96 -3.37
C THR A 26 6.90 3.34 -4.62
N VAL A 27 7.11 4.15 -5.66
CA VAL A 27 7.85 3.74 -6.86
C VAL A 27 9.12 4.57 -6.94
N ALA A 28 10.27 3.91 -6.93
CA ALA A 28 11.56 4.55 -7.12
C ALA A 28 12.49 3.62 -7.90
N THR A 29 13.07 4.14 -8.98
CA THR A 29 14.00 3.40 -9.85
C THR A 29 15.44 3.45 -9.37
N GLU A 30 15.78 4.43 -8.54
CA GLU A 30 17.13 4.69 -8.03
C GLU A 30 17.10 5.02 -6.53
N ASP A 31 18.24 4.85 -5.85
CA ASP A 31 18.42 5.24 -4.44
C ASP A 31 18.72 6.75 -4.32
N THR A 32 17.67 7.55 -4.43
CA THR A 32 17.77 9.02 -4.34
C THR A 32 17.80 9.51 -2.89
N ASP A 33 18.21 10.76 -2.67
CA ASP A 33 18.06 11.41 -1.36
C ASP A 33 16.58 11.51 -0.92
N GLY A 34 15.66 11.76 -1.86
CA GLY A 34 14.21 11.81 -1.60
C GLY A 34 13.68 10.49 -1.05
N LEU A 35 14.05 9.37 -1.69
CA LEU A 35 13.70 8.03 -1.21
C LEU A 35 14.24 7.76 0.19
N ARG A 36 15.52 8.04 0.43
CA ARG A 36 16.13 7.81 1.75
C ARG A 36 15.46 8.64 2.85
N ARG A 37 15.07 9.88 2.55
CA ARG A 37 14.30 10.73 3.48
C ARG A 37 12.91 10.17 3.76
N LEU A 38 12.20 9.68 2.73
CA LEU A 38 10.91 9.03 2.91
C LEU A 38 11.05 7.80 3.82
N LEU A 39 11.96 6.89 3.50
CA LEU A 39 12.19 5.66 4.27
C LEU A 39 12.59 5.96 5.71
N LYS A 40 13.51 6.90 5.92
CA LYS A 40 13.92 7.34 7.26
C LYS A 40 12.75 7.91 8.06
N SER A 41 11.87 8.70 7.43
CA SER A 41 10.69 9.23 8.12
C SER A 41 9.69 8.13 8.47
N ALA A 42 9.46 7.17 7.56
CA ALA A 42 8.55 6.05 7.77
C ALA A 42 9.02 5.13 8.91
N GLU A 43 10.34 4.89 9.01
CA GLU A 43 10.95 4.12 10.10
C GLU A 43 10.64 4.70 11.48
N GLN A 44 10.62 6.03 11.63
CA GLN A 44 10.27 6.68 12.91
C GLN A 44 8.85 6.35 13.39
N PHE A 45 7.95 6.01 12.46
CA PHE A 45 6.56 5.65 12.75
C PHE A 45 6.30 4.14 12.65
N ASN A 46 7.35 3.32 12.53
CA ASN A 46 7.24 1.86 12.30
C ASN A 46 6.42 1.51 11.04
N ILE A 47 6.47 2.37 10.02
CA ILE A 47 5.80 2.15 8.74
C ILE A 47 6.79 1.48 7.79
N LYS A 48 6.44 0.28 7.32
CA LYS A 48 7.19 -0.40 6.27
C LYS A 48 6.70 0.06 4.90
N VAL A 49 7.56 0.77 4.18
CA VAL A 49 7.28 1.20 2.80
C VAL A 49 7.78 0.13 1.82
N GLN A 50 6.90 -0.34 0.94
CA GLN A 50 7.26 -1.19 -0.19
C GLN A 50 7.77 -0.32 -1.34
N VAL A 51 9.03 -0.50 -1.72
CA VAL A 51 9.64 0.21 -2.86
C VAL A 51 9.53 -0.66 -4.11
N LEU A 52 8.84 -0.16 -5.14
CA LEU A 52 8.69 -0.82 -6.43
C LEU A 52 9.62 -0.21 -7.48
N GLY A 53 10.15 -1.06 -8.37
CA GLY A 53 10.94 -0.63 -9.53
C GLY A 53 12.40 -0.32 -9.26
N MET A 54 12.92 -0.59 -8.06
CA MET A 54 14.33 -0.33 -7.71
C MET A 54 15.28 -1.04 -8.67
N GLY A 55 16.19 -0.29 -9.30
CA GLY A 55 17.13 -0.77 -10.30
C GLY A 55 16.56 -0.91 -11.72
N GLU A 56 15.27 -0.65 -11.95
CA GLU A 56 14.73 -0.53 -13.31
C GLU A 56 15.16 0.79 -13.95
N GLU A 57 15.47 0.76 -15.25
CA GLU A 57 15.71 1.98 -16.02
C GLU A 57 14.46 2.89 -16.05
N TRP A 58 14.63 4.18 -15.78
CA TRP A 58 13.56 5.15 -15.90
C TRP A 58 13.29 5.53 -17.36
N LYS A 59 12.06 5.26 -17.81
CA LYS A 59 11.50 5.55 -19.15
C LYS A 59 10.26 6.44 -19.06
N GLY A 60 9.99 7.02 -17.89
CA GLY A 60 8.80 7.84 -17.65
C GLY A 60 8.89 9.28 -18.15
N GLY A 61 10.00 9.67 -18.81
CA GLY A 61 10.25 11.04 -19.27
C GLY A 61 10.67 11.99 -18.14
N ASP A 62 10.99 13.24 -18.47
CA ASP A 62 11.27 14.26 -17.46
C ASP A 62 9.96 14.86 -16.92
N THR A 63 9.51 14.33 -15.79
CA THR A 63 8.27 14.73 -15.12
C THR A 63 8.35 16.11 -14.47
N ARG A 64 9.54 16.74 -14.41
CA ARG A 64 9.68 18.13 -13.91
C ARG A 64 9.37 19.15 -14.99
N VAL A 65 9.51 18.76 -16.25
CA VAL A 65 9.41 19.67 -17.41
C VAL A 65 8.15 19.40 -18.23
N THR A 66 7.73 18.13 -18.33
CA THR A 66 6.61 17.71 -19.17
C THR A 66 5.74 16.69 -18.46
N GLN A 67 4.53 16.44 -19.00
CA GLN A 67 3.70 15.33 -18.52
C GLN A 67 4.41 13.99 -18.76
N GLY A 68 4.38 13.11 -17.77
CA GLY A 68 5.08 11.83 -17.82
C GLY A 68 4.74 10.96 -16.61
N GLY A 69 5.61 9.99 -16.31
CA GLY A 69 5.50 9.16 -15.10
C GLY A 69 4.54 7.98 -15.22
N GLY A 70 4.03 7.66 -16.40
CA GLY A 70 3.17 6.49 -16.63
C GLY A 70 3.82 5.15 -16.25
N GLN A 71 5.16 5.09 -16.24
CA GLN A 71 5.90 3.95 -15.69
C GLN A 71 5.56 3.69 -14.22
N LYS A 72 5.32 4.73 -13.40
CA LYS A 72 4.91 4.56 -12.00
C LYS A 72 3.57 3.83 -11.91
N ILE A 73 2.62 4.18 -12.76
CA ILE A 73 1.31 3.51 -12.81
C ILE A 73 1.45 2.05 -13.27
N ARG A 74 2.30 1.77 -14.26
CA ARG A 74 2.61 0.40 -14.69
C ARG A 74 3.17 -0.43 -13.53
N LEU A 75 4.17 0.10 -12.81
CA LEU A 75 4.82 -0.58 -11.69
C LEU A 75 3.87 -0.77 -10.52
N LEU A 76 3.11 0.27 -10.17
CA LEU A 76 2.09 0.19 -9.12
C LEU A 76 1.04 -0.86 -9.46
N ARG A 77 0.52 -0.88 -10.69
CA ARG A 77 -0.46 -1.88 -11.17
C ARG A 77 0.05 -3.30 -10.96
N GLU A 78 1.31 -3.57 -11.26
CA GLU A 78 1.91 -4.91 -11.07
C GLU A 78 2.12 -5.22 -9.58
N GLY A 79 2.62 -4.27 -8.79
CA GLY A 79 2.91 -4.46 -7.36
C GLY A 79 1.66 -4.71 -6.50
N VAL A 80 0.52 -4.12 -6.87
CA VAL A 80 -0.74 -4.27 -6.11
C VAL A 80 -1.56 -5.51 -6.47
N LYS A 81 -1.19 -6.26 -7.52
CA LYS A 81 -1.94 -7.47 -7.96
C LYS A 81 -2.13 -8.50 -6.86
N GLN A 82 -1.17 -8.63 -5.96
CA GLN A 82 -1.23 -9.55 -4.83
C GLN A 82 -2.38 -9.25 -3.85
N TYR A 83 -2.90 -8.03 -3.86
CA TYR A 83 -4.00 -7.58 -3.00
C TYR A 83 -5.37 -7.56 -3.70
N LYS A 84 -5.46 -8.02 -4.96
CA LYS A 84 -6.67 -7.87 -5.81
C LYS A 84 -7.95 -8.47 -5.20
N ASP A 85 -7.81 -9.55 -4.42
CA ASP A 85 -8.92 -10.30 -3.82
C ASP A 85 -9.02 -10.06 -2.30
N ARG A 86 -8.24 -9.11 -1.75
CA ARG A 86 -8.23 -8.75 -0.33
C ARG A 86 -9.14 -7.53 -0.12
N ASP A 87 -10.21 -7.69 0.64
CA ASP A 87 -11.17 -6.64 1.01
C ASP A 87 -10.82 -5.95 2.34
N ASP A 88 -9.81 -6.45 3.05
CA ASP A 88 -9.31 -5.99 4.34
C ASP A 88 -7.97 -5.24 4.23
N VAL A 89 -7.62 -4.69 3.06
CA VAL A 89 -6.36 -3.97 2.83
C VAL A 89 -6.63 -2.55 2.34
N ILE A 90 -5.96 -1.57 2.94
CA ILE A 90 -5.87 -0.19 2.45
C ILE A 90 -4.47 0.03 1.85
N ILE A 91 -4.42 0.45 0.59
CA ILE A 91 -3.16 0.79 -0.08
C ILE A 91 -2.97 2.30 -0.07
N LEU A 92 -1.88 2.76 0.55
CA LEU A 92 -1.42 4.14 0.50
C LEU A 92 -0.24 4.26 -0.45
N PHE A 93 -0.46 4.87 -1.61
CA PHE A 93 0.61 5.18 -2.55
C PHE A 93 1.17 6.59 -2.29
N VAL A 94 2.49 6.69 -2.17
CA VAL A 94 3.23 7.97 -1.99
C VAL A 94 4.42 8.06 -2.94
N ASP A 95 4.71 9.27 -3.42
CA ASP A 95 5.89 9.53 -4.25
C ASP A 95 7.12 9.79 -3.37
N ALA A 96 8.31 9.49 -3.90
CA ALA A 96 9.59 9.60 -3.20
C ALA A 96 10.65 10.37 -4.00
#